data_AF-A0A6J6LKJ5-F1
#
_entry.id   AF-A0A6J6LKJ5-F1
#
_cell.length_a   1.000
_cell.length_b   1.000
_cell.length_c   1.000
_cell.angle_alpha   90.00
_cell.angle_beta   90.00
_cell.angle_gamma   90.00
#
_symmetry.space_group_name_H-M   'P 1'
#
loop_
_entity.id
_entity.type
_entity.pdbx_description
1 polymer ?
#
loop_
_entity_poly.entity_id
_entity_poly.type
_entity_poly.pdbx_seq_one_letter_code
_entity_poly.pdbx_strand_id
1 'polypeptide(L)'
;MPDITPNTFPKSRVIGATMLSLTVLFAGCSSSNSSSASTSTSSKPAQQSQHVFETAHFADGAIVDGTKNAACTLNDGAKATCATFTIAGYPTAYSTGPFCPTTITTPASEAGIWFDGNGTYDLTGEFIKNLATFYNDNEWHMYDSKGNINVTDTREAFLGAARPDVDPKYQNFCVEGRLAWLTNGEAITKTVSIPTKPVLTSSSPSTNPGDWGVTLDGVVIAASAPVSAILGAHTIASFDKCGGHFNNAEGYHMHASTGCGTLDDDHISGETAMFGYAMDGFPIHLPLKASKLKAAKLDECGGHSTPGLGYHYHANSPSKNSVLTCLKGQFVAVAGDRGGPPGGPPR
;
A
#
# COMPACT_ATOMS: atom_id res chain seq x y z
N MET A 1 19.43 5.58 -51.39
CA MET A 1 20.58 6.51 -51.34
C MET A 1 20.03 7.90 -51.64
N PRO A 2 20.26 8.93 -50.81
CA PRO A 2 21.41 9.15 -49.91
C PRO A 2 21.11 8.63 -48.48
N ASP A 3 22.02 7.98 -47.76
CA ASP A 3 23.38 8.27 -47.28
C ASP A 3 23.34 8.83 -45.85
N ILE A 4 23.46 7.90 -44.90
CA ILE A 4 23.43 8.11 -43.45
C ILE A 4 24.88 8.08 -42.98
N THR A 5 25.40 9.23 -42.55
CA THR A 5 26.66 9.32 -41.83
C THR A 5 26.45 9.06 -40.33
N PRO A 6 27.28 8.24 -39.67
CA PRO A 6 27.17 8.00 -38.23
C PRO A 6 27.94 9.04 -37.42
N ASN A 7 27.27 9.64 -36.43
CA ASN A 7 27.86 10.53 -35.44
C ASN A 7 28.87 9.80 -34.56
N THR A 8 30.09 10.33 -34.52
CA THR A 8 31.19 9.93 -33.64
C THR A 8 31.08 10.64 -32.28
N PHE A 9 31.06 9.86 -31.20
CA PHE A 9 31.20 10.37 -29.83
C PHE A 9 32.66 10.72 -29.53
N PRO A 10 32.97 11.86 -28.88
CA PRO A 10 34.32 12.14 -28.42
C PRO A 10 34.63 11.42 -27.10
N LYS A 11 35.81 10.77 -27.08
CA LYS A 11 36.43 10.13 -25.92
C LYS A 11 36.82 11.19 -24.88
N SER A 12 36.34 11.06 -23.64
CA SER A 12 36.80 11.88 -22.52
C SER A 12 38.08 11.29 -21.92
N ARG A 13 39.05 12.18 -21.69
CA ARG A 13 40.42 11.89 -21.25
C ARG A 13 40.48 11.68 -19.74
N VAL A 14 41.17 10.61 -19.35
CA VAL A 14 41.65 10.38 -17.97
C VAL A 14 42.76 11.40 -17.68
N ILE A 15 42.58 12.22 -16.64
CA ILE A 15 43.63 13.08 -16.09
C ILE A 15 44.00 12.50 -14.73
N GLY A 16 45.21 11.96 -14.64
CA GLY A 16 45.83 11.57 -13.38
C GLY A 16 46.21 12.79 -12.56
N ALA A 17 45.96 12.74 -11.26
CA ALA A 17 46.45 13.70 -10.30
C ALA A 17 47.49 13.05 -9.39
N THR A 18 48.65 13.67 -9.40
CA THR A 18 49.94 13.26 -8.84
C THR A 18 49.96 13.37 -7.31
N MET A 19 50.58 12.38 -6.66
CA MET A 19 51.03 12.43 -5.27
C MET A 19 51.94 13.64 -5.03
N LEU A 20 51.74 14.35 -3.92
CA LEU A 20 52.78 15.18 -3.31
C LEU A 20 52.80 14.95 -1.80
N SER A 21 53.80 14.20 -1.36
CA SER A 21 54.23 14.10 0.04
C SER A 21 54.70 15.47 0.54
N LEU A 22 54.25 15.87 1.73
CA LEU A 22 54.95 16.84 2.54
C LEU A 22 55.00 16.38 4.00
N THR A 23 56.16 15.82 4.35
CA THR A 23 56.64 15.58 5.71
C THR A 23 56.88 16.91 6.43
N VAL A 24 56.32 17.07 7.63
CA VAL A 24 56.78 18.04 8.63
C VAL A 24 56.94 17.30 9.96
N LEU A 25 58.17 17.29 10.48
CA LEU A 25 58.58 16.71 11.76
C LEU A 25 58.60 17.78 12.87
N PHE A 26 57.98 17.41 14.01
CA PHE A 26 58.24 17.69 15.44
C PHE A 26 58.46 19.12 16.01
N ALA A 27 57.66 19.42 17.05
CA ALA A 27 58.07 19.70 18.44
C ALA A 27 56.82 19.61 19.36
N GLY A 28 56.75 18.69 20.35
CA GLY A 28 56.96 18.95 21.80
C GLY A 28 55.69 19.52 22.48
N CYS A 29 55.10 19.01 23.58
CA CYS A 29 55.61 18.30 24.75
C CYS A 29 54.52 17.48 25.47
N SER A 30 55.02 16.45 26.16
CA SER A 30 54.58 15.67 27.33
C SER A 30 53.27 15.99 28.05
N SER A 31 52.50 14.93 28.31
CA SER A 31 52.04 14.55 29.67
C SER A 31 51.53 13.10 29.65
N SER A 32 52.26 12.23 30.34
CA SER A 32 51.89 10.82 30.53
C SER A 32 50.77 10.73 31.55
N ASN A 33 49.64 10.12 31.18
CA ASN A 33 48.76 9.49 32.17
C ASN A 33 48.23 8.18 31.61
N SER A 34 48.78 7.08 32.12
CA SER A 34 48.35 5.73 31.83
C SER A 34 47.02 5.47 32.53
N SER A 35 45.94 5.40 31.78
CA SER A 35 44.65 4.91 32.27
C SER A 35 44.04 4.02 31.21
N SER A 36 44.02 2.72 31.52
CA SER A 36 43.45 1.65 30.71
C SER A 36 41.99 1.97 30.37
N ALA A 37 41.74 2.44 29.15
CA ALA A 37 40.40 2.63 28.64
C ALA A 37 39.81 1.25 28.31
N SER A 38 39.01 0.75 29.25
CA SER A 38 38.10 -0.36 28.99
C SER A 38 37.18 0.01 27.85
N THR A 39 37.21 -0.75 26.77
CA THR A 39 36.32 -0.57 25.61
C THR A 39 34.90 -0.99 26.03
N SER A 40 34.15 -0.06 26.62
CA SER A 40 32.71 -0.21 26.79
C SER A 40 32.08 -0.06 25.41
N THR A 41 31.66 -1.18 24.85
CA THR A 41 30.70 -1.23 23.74
C THR A 41 29.39 -0.64 24.24
N SER A 42 29.23 0.68 24.07
CA SER A 42 27.95 1.34 24.26
C SER A 42 27.01 0.84 23.19
N SER A 43 26.15 -0.10 23.54
CA SER A 43 24.94 -0.39 22.78
C SER A 43 24.14 0.90 22.66
N LYS A 44 23.94 1.35 21.42
CA LYS A 44 23.04 2.46 21.10
C LYS A 44 21.67 2.15 21.72
N PRO A 45 21.07 3.04 22.53
CA PRO A 45 19.73 2.82 23.04
C PRO A 45 18.77 2.62 21.87
N ALA A 46 17.87 1.65 21.97
CA ALA A 46 16.79 1.49 21.00
C ALA A 46 16.04 2.83 20.89
N GLN A 47 15.99 3.41 19.68
CA GLN A 47 15.24 4.63 19.44
C GLN A 47 13.75 4.32 19.65
N GLN A 48 13.19 4.85 20.72
CA GLN A 48 11.75 4.82 20.96
C GLN A 48 11.09 5.68 19.89
N SER A 49 10.19 5.09 19.11
CA SER A 49 9.42 5.81 18.08
C SER A 49 8.78 7.05 18.68
N GLN A 50 8.98 8.22 18.05
CA GLN A 50 8.31 9.47 18.44
C GLN A 50 6.85 9.49 17.98
N HIS A 51 6.45 8.63 17.02
CA HIS A 51 5.07 8.55 16.59
C HIS A 51 4.21 7.75 17.57
N VAL A 52 3.23 8.48 18.10
CA VAL A 52 2.07 7.96 18.78
C VAL A 52 0.93 7.93 17.74
N PHE A 53 0.05 6.94 17.83
CA PHE A 53 -1.20 6.98 17.09
C PHE A 53 -2.01 8.20 17.54
N GLU A 54 -2.44 9.03 16.59
CA GLU A 54 -3.19 10.25 16.87
C GLU A 54 -4.45 10.31 16.01
N THR A 55 -5.60 10.36 16.67
CA THR A 55 -6.90 10.47 15.98
C THR A 55 -7.05 11.78 15.22
N ALA A 56 -6.28 12.80 15.59
CA ALA A 56 -6.27 14.10 14.92
C ALA A 56 -5.74 14.06 13.48
N HIS A 57 -5.06 12.97 13.09
CA HIS A 57 -4.65 12.74 11.71
C HIS A 57 -5.80 12.30 10.80
N PHE A 58 -6.91 11.83 11.35
CA PHE A 58 -8.05 11.39 10.55
C PHE A 58 -8.87 12.59 10.09
N ALA A 59 -9.31 12.55 8.83
CA ALA A 59 -10.20 13.57 8.29
C ALA A 59 -11.55 13.58 9.02
N ASP A 60 -12.24 14.72 8.98
CA ASP A 60 -13.57 14.85 9.56
C ASP A 60 -14.51 13.77 8.99
N GLY A 61 -15.21 13.07 9.89
CA GLY A 61 -16.12 11.98 9.55
C GLY A 61 -15.46 10.63 9.25
N ALA A 62 -14.12 10.54 9.18
CA ALA A 62 -13.43 9.27 8.92
C ALA A 62 -13.58 8.27 10.08
N ILE A 63 -13.73 8.76 11.32
CA ILE A 63 -14.06 7.98 12.52
C ILE A 63 -15.49 8.31 12.95
N VAL A 64 -16.36 7.29 13.06
CA VAL A 64 -17.81 7.45 13.27
C VAL A 64 -18.31 7.03 14.66
N ASP A 65 -17.51 6.29 15.44
CA ASP A 65 -17.86 5.85 16.81
C ASP A 65 -16.76 6.18 17.83
N GLY A 66 -16.19 7.38 17.71
CA GLY A 66 -15.15 7.89 18.60
C GLY A 66 -13.92 6.99 18.72
N THR A 67 -13.13 7.20 19.78
CA THR A 67 -11.94 6.38 20.06
C THR A 67 -11.85 6.07 21.54
N LYS A 68 -11.62 4.80 21.85
CA LYS A 68 -11.43 4.30 23.20
C LYS A 68 -10.03 3.75 23.37
N ASN A 69 -9.29 4.30 24.33
CA ASN A 69 -8.00 3.77 24.73
C ASN A 69 -8.15 2.79 25.89
N ALA A 70 -7.60 1.59 25.75
CA ALA A 70 -7.65 0.56 26.79
C ALA A 70 -6.37 -0.29 26.79
N ALA A 71 -6.12 -0.99 27.90
CA ALA A 71 -5.07 -2.00 27.95
C ALA A 71 -5.39 -3.16 27.01
N CYS A 72 -4.40 -3.59 26.25
CA CYS A 72 -4.50 -4.68 25.26
C CYS A 72 -3.31 -5.62 25.36
N THR A 73 -3.38 -6.73 24.63
CA THR A 73 -2.27 -7.67 24.47
C THR A 73 -1.86 -7.69 23.00
N LEU A 74 -0.58 -7.55 22.74
CA LEU A 74 -0.01 -7.64 21.40
C LEU A 74 0.19 -9.12 21.01
N ASN A 75 0.45 -9.38 19.73
CA ASN A 75 0.64 -10.71 19.15
C ASN A 75 1.81 -11.50 19.78
N ASP A 76 2.79 -10.85 20.40
CA ASP A 76 3.87 -11.50 21.17
C ASP A 76 3.55 -11.71 22.67
N GLY A 77 2.35 -11.31 23.11
CA GLY A 77 1.92 -11.37 24.51
C GLY A 77 2.26 -10.12 25.33
N ALA A 78 3.00 -9.16 24.79
CA ALA A 78 3.32 -7.92 25.49
C ALA A 78 2.04 -7.11 25.79
N LYS A 79 2.07 -6.36 26.90
CA LYS A 79 0.98 -5.46 27.30
C LYS A 79 1.23 -4.07 26.73
N ALA A 80 0.20 -3.47 26.18
CA ALA A 80 0.24 -2.13 25.61
C ALA A 80 -1.07 -1.37 25.89
N THR A 81 -1.11 -0.10 25.50
CA THR A 81 -2.35 0.65 25.33
C THR A 81 -2.72 0.61 23.85
N CYS A 82 -3.97 0.28 23.55
CA CYS A 82 -4.49 0.28 22.19
C CYS A 82 -5.66 1.25 22.07
N ALA A 83 -5.75 1.91 20.93
CA ALA A 83 -6.91 2.67 20.50
C ALA A 83 -7.84 1.75 19.72
N THR A 84 -9.10 1.68 20.14
CA THR A 84 -10.19 1.04 19.40
C THR A 84 -11.13 2.13 18.90
N PHE A 85 -11.41 2.11 17.60
CA PHE A 85 -12.24 3.11 16.93
C PHE A 85 -12.93 2.50 15.71
N THR A 86 -14.02 3.13 15.26
CA THR A 86 -14.78 2.66 14.10
C THR A 86 -14.60 3.63 12.95
N ILE A 87 -14.06 3.14 11.84
CA ILE A 87 -13.92 3.92 10.60
C ILE A 87 -15.23 3.93 9.80
N ALA A 88 -15.42 4.98 9.01
CA ALA A 88 -16.62 5.21 8.22
C ALA A 88 -16.90 4.13 7.15
N GLY A 89 -15.86 3.49 6.62
CA GLY A 89 -16.00 2.50 5.54
C GLY A 89 -16.28 3.12 4.17
N TYR A 90 -16.09 4.43 4.05
CA TYR A 90 -16.22 5.19 2.82
C TYR A 90 -15.33 6.45 2.90
N PRO A 91 -14.59 6.82 1.84
CA PRO A 91 -13.61 7.90 1.93
C PRO A 91 -14.31 9.24 2.11
N THR A 92 -13.86 10.03 3.08
CA THR A 92 -14.41 11.37 3.34
C THR A 92 -13.70 12.48 2.56
N ALA A 93 -12.50 12.21 2.04
CA ALA A 93 -11.65 13.21 1.39
C ALA A 93 -11.83 13.28 -0.14
N TYR A 94 -12.49 12.30 -0.76
CA TYR A 94 -12.72 12.26 -2.20
C TYR A 94 -13.98 11.48 -2.58
N SER A 95 -14.42 11.63 -3.83
CA SER A 95 -15.49 10.80 -4.40
C SER A 95 -14.90 9.57 -5.07
N THR A 96 -15.48 8.39 -4.80
CA THR A 96 -15.06 7.13 -5.40
C THR A 96 -15.37 7.08 -6.89
N GLY A 97 -14.56 6.35 -7.67
CA GLY A 97 -14.71 6.25 -9.13
C GLY A 97 -13.97 7.36 -9.89
N PRO A 98 -13.98 7.34 -11.24
CA PRO A 98 -14.63 6.36 -12.10
C PRO A 98 -14.01 4.95 -12.01
N PHE A 99 -14.77 3.92 -12.41
CA PHE A 99 -14.37 2.52 -12.39
C PHE A 99 -14.30 1.95 -13.81
N CYS A 100 -15.36 1.28 -14.27
CA CYS A 100 -15.35 0.62 -15.56
C CYS A 100 -15.53 1.62 -16.72
N PRO A 101 -14.78 1.47 -17.82
CA PRO A 101 -15.09 2.17 -19.06
C PRO A 101 -16.43 1.69 -19.63
N THR A 102 -17.20 2.58 -20.24
CA THR A 102 -18.52 2.24 -20.80
C THR A 102 -18.43 1.78 -22.26
N THR A 103 -17.40 2.18 -22.99
CA THR A 103 -17.19 1.77 -24.40
C THR A 103 -15.72 1.51 -24.69
N ILE A 104 -15.44 0.82 -25.80
CA ILE A 104 -14.08 0.56 -26.29
C ILE A 104 -13.30 1.83 -26.71
N THR A 105 -13.92 3.01 -26.59
CA THR A 105 -13.29 4.31 -26.86
C THR A 105 -13.18 5.19 -25.60
N THR A 106 -13.61 4.72 -24.43
CA THR A 106 -13.53 5.49 -23.19
C THR A 106 -12.06 5.83 -22.86
N PRO A 107 -11.72 7.12 -22.68
CA PRO A 107 -10.36 7.54 -22.39
C PRO A 107 -9.98 7.28 -20.91
N ALA A 108 -8.68 7.34 -20.62
CA ALA A 108 -8.15 7.10 -19.27
C ALA A 108 -8.68 8.06 -18.20
N SER A 109 -9.11 9.27 -18.58
CA SER A 109 -9.68 10.27 -17.66
C SER A 109 -11.09 9.92 -17.17
N GLU A 110 -11.78 9.01 -17.86
CA GLU A 110 -13.17 8.60 -17.58
C GLU A 110 -13.26 7.15 -17.10
N ALA A 111 -12.12 6.50 -16.90
CA ALA A 111 -12.03 5.13 -16.43
C ALA A 111 -11.07 5.02 -15.24
N GLY A 112 -11.24 3.97 -14.46
CA GLY A 112 -10.38 3.63 -13.34
C GLY A 112 -9.02 3.08 -13.78
N ILE A 113 -8.47 2.22 -12.95
CA ILE A 113 -7.22 1.50 -13.20
C ILE A 113 -7.42 0.00 -12.96
N TRP A 114 -6.48 -0.77 -13.50
CA TRP A 114 -6.31 -2.18 -13.21
C TRP A 114 -4.85 -2.45 -12.87
N PHE A 115 -4.61 -3.25 -11.84
CA PHE A 115 -3.28 -3.77 -11.55
C PHE A 115 -3.37 -5.27 -11.32
N ASP A 116 -2.43 -6.00 -11.90
CA ASP A 116 -2.45 -7.47 -11.97
C ASP A 116 -1.25 -8.12 -11.27
N GLY A 117 -0.50 -7.34 -10.48
CA GLY A 117 0.74 -7.79 -9.84
C GLY A 117 2.01 -7.57 -10.70
N ASN A 118 1.85 -7.38 -12.01
CA ASN A 118 2.96 -7.12 -12.95
C ASN A 118 3.03 -5.65 -13.37
N GLY A 119 1.88 -4.98 -13.46
CA GLY A 119 1.81 -3.58 -13.84
C GLY A 119 0.59 -2.85 -13.28
N THR A 120 0.48 -1.59 -13.67
CA THR A 120 -0.69 -0.76 -13.44
C THR A 120 -1.07 -0.16 -14.79
N TYR A 121 -2.34 -0.27 -15.14
CA TYR A 121 -2.89 0.06 -16.44
C TYR A 121 -4.06 1.00 -16.24
N ASP A 122 -4.14 2.06 -17.05
CA ASP A 122 -5.40 2.76 -17.20
C ASP A 122 -6.41 1.81 -17.84
N LEU A 123 -7.57 1.66 -17.22
CA LEU A 123 -8.61 0.74 -17.68
C LEU A 123 -9.40 1.36 -18.83
N THR A 124 -8.71 1.82 -19.87
CA THR A 124 -9.33 2.44 -21.03
C THR A 124 -10.17 1.44 -21.81
N GLY A 125 -11.08 1.95 -22.64
CA GLY A 125 -11.81 1.10 -23.58
C GLY A 125 -10.88 0.35 -24.54
N GLU A 126 -9.77 0.98 -24.94
CA GLU A 126 -8.75 0.35 -25.78
C GLU A 126 -8.02 -0.79 -25.04
N PHE A 127 -7.72 -0.62 -23.76
CA PHE A 127 -7.14 -1.69 -22.94
C PHE A 127 -8.09 -2.89 -22.86
N ILE A 128 -9.38 -2.66 -22.54
CA ILE A 128 -10.41 -3.71 -22.51
C ILE A 128 -10.52 -4.44 -23.85
N LYS A 129 -10.52 -3.70 -24.97
CA LYS A 129 -10.56 -4.27 -26.32
C LYS A 129 -9.36 -5.19 -26.61
N ASN A 130 -8.21 -4.90 -26.02
CA ASN A 130 -6.95 -5.59 -26.27
C ASN A 130 -6.63 -6.71 -25.27
N LEU A 131 -7.52 -7.02 -24.32
CA LEU A 131 -7.28 -8.01 -23.27
C LEU A 131 -6.88 -9.39 -23.80
N ALA A 132 -7.52 -9.85 -24.89
CA ALA A 132 -7.20 -11.14 -25.48
C ALA A 132 -5.74 -11.24 -25.95
N THR A 133 -5.24 -10.17 -26.58
CA THR A 133 -3.84 -10.08 -26.99
C THR A 133 -2.92 -9.90 -25.78
N PHE A 134 -3.33 -9.06 -24.83
CA PHE A 134 -2.53 -8.71 -23.65
C PHE A 134 -2.26 -9.93 -22.76
N TYR A 135 -3.29 -10.73 -22.49
CA TYR A 135 -3.19 -11.96 -21.70
C TYR A 135 -2.92 -13.22 -22.55
N ASN A 136 -2.82 -13.07 -23.87
CA ASN A 136 -2.63 -14.18 -24.82
C ASN A 136 -3.70 -15.28 -24.65
N ASP A 137 -4.96 -14.86 -24.58
CA ASP A 137 -6.12 -15.72 -24.36
C ASP A 137 -7.34 -15.18 -25.11
N ASN A 138 -7.82 -15.92 -26.12
CA ASN A 138 -8.93 -15.50 -26.97
C ASN A 138 -10.32 -15.62 -26.30
N GLU A 139 -10.41 -16.16 -25.08
CA GLU A 139 -11.66 -16.21 -24.32
C GLU A 139 -12.06 -14.83 -23.76
N TRP A 140 -11.13 -13.87 -23.70
CA TRP A 140 -11.42 -12.49 -23.33
C TRP A 140 -12.25 -11.77 -24.40
N HIS A 141 -13.49 -11.45 -24.07
CA HIS A 141 -14.39 -10.68 -24.93
C HIS A 141 -15.44 -9.91 -24.11
N MET A 142 -15.05 -8.73 -23.60
CA MET A 142 -15.85 -7.96 -22.65
C MET A 142 -16.70 -6.84 -23.28
N TYR A 143 -17.00 -6.91 -24.57
CA TYR A 143 -17.75 -5.86 -25.26
C TYR A 143 -18.64 -6.42 -26.36
N ASP A 144 -19.73 -5.72 -26.67
CA ASP A 144 -20.67 -6.11 -27.72
C ASP A 144 -20.21 -5.67 -29.12
N SER A 145 -20.98 -6.04 -30.15
CA SER A 145 -20.67 -5.67 -31.54
C SER A 145 -20.73 -4.16 -31.85
N LYS A 146 -21.31 -3.36 -30.96
CA LYS A 146 -21.35 -1.89 -31.03
C LYS A 146 -20.20 -1.25 -30.25
N GLY A 147 -19.41 -2.04 -29.52
CA GLY A 147 -18.31 -1.57 -28.69
C GLY A 147 -18.73 -1.08 -27.30
N ASN A 148 -19.94 -1.42 -26.84
CA ASN A 148 -20.32 -1.21 -25.44
C ASN A 148 -19.64 -2.27 -24.58
N ILE A 149 -19.02 -1.86 -23.49
CA ILE A 149 -18.36 -2.78 -22.57
C ILE A 149 -19.41 -3.40 -21.64
N ASN A 150 -19.28 -4.70 -21.39
CA ASN A 150 -20.11 -5.43 -20.44
C ASN A 150 -19.72 -4.98 -19.02
N VAL A 151 -20.51 -4.09 -18.42
CA VAL A 151 -20.29 -3.58 -17.07
C VAL A 151 -21.38 -4.11 -16.13
N THR A 152 -21.03 -4.38 -14.87
CA THR A 152 -22.04 -4.67 -13.84
C THR A 152 -22.79 -3.39 -13.45
N ASP A 153 -23.90 -3.12 -14.12
CA ASP A 153 -24.70 -1.89 -14.00
C ASP A 153 -25.92 -2.01 -13.07
N THR A 154 -26.08 -3.17 -12.43
CA THR A 154 -27.13 -3.46 -11.46
C THR A 154 -26.56 -4.10 -10.20
N ARG A 155 -27.30 -4.00 -9.08
CA ARG A 155 -26.96 -4.70 -7.83
C ARG A 155 -26.83 -6.21 -8.03
N GLU A 156 -27.74 -6.83 -8.77
CA GLU A 156 -27.69 -8.26 -9.11
C GLU A 156 -26.37 -8.62 -9.81
N ALA A 157 -25.99 -7.82 -10.83
CA ALA A 157 -24.75 -8.05 -11.57
C ALA A 157 -23.50 -7.87 -10.72
N PHE A 158 -23.47 -6.81 -9.92
CA PHE A 158 -22.38 -6.58 -8.98
C PHE A 158 -22.23 -7.74 -7.99
N LEU A 159 -23.32 -8.19 -7.35
CA LEU A 159 -23.26 -9.30 -6.38
C LEU A 159 -22.91 -10.64 -7.01
N GLY A 160 -23.28 -10.87 -8.28
CA GLY A 160 -22.91 -12.08 -9.00
C GLY A 160 -21.46 -12.10 -9.48
N ALA A 161 -20.85 -10.94 -9.71
CA ALA A 161 -19.49 -10.83 -10.24
C ALA A 161 -18.42 -10.48 -9.19
N ALA A 162 -18.76 -9.71 -8.15
CA ALA A 162 -17.84 -9.28 -7.09
C ALA A 162 -17.70 -10.33 -5.98
N ARG A 163 -17.40 -11.58 -6.36
CA ARG A 163 -17.23 -12.75 -5.47
C ARG A 163 -16.18 -13.71 -6.04
N PRO A 164 -15.52 -14.54 -5.21
CA PRO A 164 -14.51 -15.49 -5.69
C PRO A 164 -15.06 -16.49 -6.72
N ASP A 165 -16.29 -16.96 -6.51
CA ASP A 165 -17.01 -17.87 -7.41
C ASP A 165 -17.98 -17.08 -8.30
N VAL A 166 -17.42 -16.32 -9.25
CA VAL A 166 -18.14 -15.51 -10.22
C VAL A 166 -19.25 -16.34 -10.89
N ASP A 167 -20.48 -15.80 -10.90
CA ASP A 167 -21.59 -16.42 -11.65
C ASP A 167 -21.19 -16.47 -13.14
N PRO A 168 -21.23 -17.65 -13.79
CA PRO A 168 -20.83 -17.80 -15.19
C PRO A 168 -21.45 -16.77 -16.15
N LYS A 169 -22.65 -16.26 -15.86
CA LYS A 169 -23.31 -15.23 -16.69
C LYS A 169 -22.61 -13.87 -16.67
N TYR A 170 -21.73 -13.63 -15.70
CA TYR A 170 -20.94 -12.41 -15.54
C TYR A 170 -19.45 -12.63 -15.81
N GLN A 171 -19.05 -13.78 -16.38
CA GLN A 171 -17.74 -13.87 -17.03
C GLN A 171 -17.68 -12.88 -18.19
N ASN A 172 -16.49 -12.35 -18.47
CA ASN A 172 -16.29 -11.27 -19.44
C ASN A 172 -17.02 -9.96 -19.08
N PHE A 173 -17.19 -9.66 -17.79
CA PHE A 173 -17.68 -8.37 -17.29
C PHE A 173 -16.59 -7.57 -16.59
N CYS A 174 -16.60 -6.26 -16.83
CA CYS A 174 -15.92 -5.30 -15.98
C CYS A 174 -16.80 -5.09 -14.76
N VAL A 175 -16.25 -5.41 -13.59
CA VAL A 175 -16.97 -5.36 -12.33
C VAL A 175 -16.81 -3.97 -11.73
N GLU A 176 -17.92 -3.25 -11.70
CA GLU A 176 -18.12 -1.98 -11.01
C GLU A 176 -19.09 -2.19 -9.85
N GLY A 177 -18.77 -1.61 -8.69
CA GLY A 177 -19.68 -1.56 -7.55
C GLY A 177 -20.03 -0.11 -7.18
N ARG A 178 -21.10 0.04 -6.41
CA ARG A 178 -21.59 1.34 -5.94
C ARG A 178 -22.06 1.22 -4.50
N LEU A 179 -21.91 2.31 -3.74
CA LEU A 179 -22.42 2.42 -2.37
C LEU A 179 -23.90 2.01 -2.27
N ALA A 180 -24.74 2.49 -3.19
CA ALA A 180 -26.18 2.19 -3.24
C ALA A 180 -26.51 0.70 -3.45
N TRP A 181 -25.55 -0.14 -3.84
CA TRP A 181 -25.73 -1.57 -4.05
C TRP A 181 -25.25 -2.42 -2.87
N LEU A 182 -24.55 -1.81 -1.91
CA LEU A 182 -24.21 -2.46 -0.65
C LEU A 182 -25.47 -2.75 0.18
N THR A 183 -25.31 -3.52 1.25
CA THR A 183 -26.41 -3.80 2.18
C THR A 183 -26.96 -2.49 2.73
N ASN A 184 -28.28 -2.30 2.63
CA ASN A 184 -29.00 -1.07 2.98
C ASN A 184 -28.60 0.20 2.21
N GLY A 185 -27.72 0.11 1.21
CA GLY A 185 -27.20 1.28 0.50
C GLY A 185 -26.27 2.15 1.36
N GLU A 186 -25.67 1.58 2.40
CA GLU A 186 -24.84 2.27 3.38
C GLU A 186 -23.39 1.77 3.33
N ALA A 187 -22.47 2.60 3.83
CA ALA A 187 -21.07 2.23 3.96
C ALA A 187 -20.91 1.14 5.04
N ILE A 188 -19.99 0.21 4.82
CA ILE A 188 -19.70 -0.84 5.81
C ILE A 188 -18.63 -0.33 6.76
N THR A 189 -19.06 0.15 7.93
CA THR A 189 -18.14 0.60 8.98
C THR A 189 -17.31 -0.56 9.53
N LYS A 190 -16.06 -0.30 9.93
CA LYS A 190 -15.19 -1.32 10.54
C LYS A 190 -14.59 -0.82 11.84
N THR A 191 -14.76 -1.57 12.93
CA THR A 191 -14.06 -1.31 14.19
C THR A 191 -12.68 -1.95 14.13
N VAL A 192 -11.64 -1.14 14.33
CA VAL A 192 -10.24 -1.57 14.33
C VAL A 192 -9.60 -1.28 15.68
N SER A 193 -8.54 -2.01 16.00
CA SER A 193 -7.74 -1.79 17.20
C SER A 193 -6.27 -1.75 16.85
N ILE A 194 -5.59 -0.67 17.25
CA ILE A 194 -4.19 -0.39 16.90
C ILE A 194 -3.42 0.01 18.17
N PRO A 195 -2.15 -0.41 18.36
CA PRO A 195 -1.34 0.04 19.49
C PRO A 195 -1.13 1.55 19.44
N THR A 196 -1.36 2.26 20.56
CA THR A 196 -1.18 3.72 20.57
C THR A 196 0.28 4.13 20.46
N LYS A 197 1.18 3.22 20.85
CA LYS A 197 2.63 3.38 20.77
C LYS A 197 3.16 2.14 20.05
N PRO A 198 3.41 2.19 18.73
CA PRO A 198 3.85 1.04 17.98
C PRO A 198 5.22 0.56 18.47
N VAL A 199 5.43 -0.75 18.47
CA VAL A 199 6.64 -1.41 18.96
C VAL A 199 7.16 -2.32 17.87
N LEU A 200 8.44 -2.17 17.48
CA LEU A 200 9.07 -3.07 16.52
C LEU A 200 9.11 -4.50 17.05
N THR A 201 8.84 -5.48 16.19
CA THR A 201 9.00 -6.90 16.54
C THR A 201 10.48 -7.29 16.56
N SER A 202 10.84 -8.18 17.49
CA SER A 202 12.13 -8.88 17.51
C SER A 202 12.10 -10.21 16.74
N SER A 203 10.91 -10.63 16.29
CA SER A 203 10.68 -11.84 15.50
C SER A 203 10.60 -11.53 14.01
N SER A 204 10.36 -12.54 13.19
CA SER A 204 10.06 -12.34 11.77
C SER A 204 8.84 -11.42 11.59
N PRO A 205 8.88 -10.47 10.65
CA PRO A 205 7.74 -9.62 10.33
C PRO A 205 6.51 -10.45 9.92
N SER A 206 5.31 -9.97 10.25
CA SER A 206 4.06 -10.63 9.86
C SER A 206 3.72 -10.32 8.41
N THR A 207 3.49 -11.34 7.59
CA THR A 207 3.08 -11.20 6.18
C THR A 207 1.58 -11.43 5.96
N ASN A 208 0.81 -11.69 7.03
CA ASN A 208 -0.62 -11.98 6.92
C ASN A 208 -1.40 -11.49 8.16
N PRO A 209 -1.55 -10.17 8.34
CA PRO A 209 -2.33 -9.60 9.44
C PRO A 209 -3.85 -9.60 9.18
N GLY A 210 -4.31 -10.12 8.04
CA GLY A 210 -5.63 -9.77 7.50
C GLY A 210 -5.53 -8.45 6.74
N ASP A 211 -6.09 -7.38 7.29
CA ASP A 211 -5.91 -6.04 6.72
C ASP A 211 -4.53 -5.47 7.06
N TRP A 212 -3.98 -4.67 6.14
CA TRP A 212 -2.73 -3.97 6.39
C TRP A 212 -2.90 -2.77 7.32
N GLY A 213 -4.08 -2.13 7.30
CA GLY A 213 -4.31 -0.92 8.06
C GLY A 213 -5.60 -0.19 7.69
N VAL A 214 -5.64 1.09 8.04
CA VAL A 214 -6.73 2.01 7.71
C VAL A 214 -6.17 3.32 7.16
N THR A 215 -6.86 3.90 6.19
CA THR A 215 -6.53 5.23 5.67
C THR A 215 -7.00 6.33 6.61
N LEU A 216 -6.42 7.52 6.47
CA LEU A 216 -6.79 8.70 7.27
C LEU A 216 -8.16 9.25 6.93
N ASP A 217 -8.70 8.92 5.76
CA ASP A 217 -10.06 9.28 5.33
C ASP A 217 -11.10 8.17 5.59
N GLY A 218 -10.73 7.12 6.33
CA GLY A 218 -11.69 6.22 6.96
C GLY A 218 -12.06 4.97 6.16
N VAL A 219 -11.14 4.44 5.34
CA VAL A 219 -11.34 3.18 4.61
C VAL A 219 -10.29 2.12 4.98
N VAL A 220 -10.64 0.85 4.77
CA VAL A 220 -9.74 -0.28 5.03
C VAL A 220 -8.66 -0.33 3.95
N ILE A 221 -7.43 -0.62 4.38
CA ILE A 221 -6.33 -1.03 3.52
C ILE A 221 -6.27 -2.56 3.56
N ALA A 222 -6.88 -3.20 2.57
CA ALA A 222 -7.06 -4.65 2.51
C ALA A 222 -5.80 -5.37 2.04
N ALA A 223 -5.75 -6.68 2.29
CA ALA A 223 -4.79 -7.57 1.63
C ALA A 223 -5.00 -7.59 0.11
N SER A 224 -4.00 -8.10 -0.62
CA SER A 224 -4.02 -8.20 -2.09
C SER A 224 -5.33 -8.74 -2.66
N ALA A 225 -5.84 -8.07 -3.69
CA ALA A 225 -6.96 -8.59 -4.46
C ALA A 225 -6.59 -9.95 -5.09
N PRO A 226 -7.52 -10.90 -5.19
CA PRO A 226 -7.23 -12.24 -5.73
C PRO A 226 -7.14 -12.22 -7.26
N VAL A 227 -6.13 -11.54 -7.82
CA VAL A 227 -5.95 -11.33 -9.27
C VAL A 227 -6.01 -12.65 -10.05
N SER A 228 -5.40 -13.73 -9.55
CA SER A 228 -5.46 -15.03 -10.23
C SER A 228 -6.89 -15.56 -10.37
N ALA A 229 -7.76 -15.33 -9.39
CA ALA A 229 -9.16 -15.76 -9.46
C ALA A 229 -9.97 -14.85 -10.40
N ILE A 230 -9.69 -13.54 -10.37
CA ILE A 230 -10.32 -12.54 -11.25
C ILE A 230 -10.02 -12.86 -12.73
N LEU A 231 -8.75 -13.04 -13.06
CA LEU A 231 -8.32 -13.38 -14.42
C LEU A 231 -8.81 -14.76 -14.84
N GLY A 232 -8.82 -15.74 -13.92
CA GLY A 232 -9.35 -17.09 -14.18
C GLY A 232 -10.86 -17.15 -14.44
N ALA A 233 -11.61 -16.12 -14.05
CA ALA A 233 -13.03 -15.96 -14.35
C ALA A 233 -13.30 -15.03 -15.55
N HIS A 234 -12.25 -14.58 -16.26
CA HIS A 234 -12.33 -13.58 -17.32
C HIS A 234 -13.09 -12.32 -16.89
N THR A 235 -12.92 -11.87 -15.66
CA THR A 235 -13.48 -10.60 -15.19
C THR A 235 -12.37 -9.58 -14.94
N ILE A 236 -12.75 -8.31 -14.89
CA ILE A 236 -11.86 -7.26 -14.38
C ILE A 236 -12.54 -6.59 -13.20
N ALA A 237 -11.99 -6.76 -12.00
CA ALA A 237 -12.44 -6.01 -10.82
C ALA A 237 -11.84 -4.61 -10.89
N SER A 238 -12.58 -3.65 -11.45
CA SER A 238 -12.06 -2.30 -11.65
C SER A 238 -11.76 -1.61 -10.32
N PHE A 239 -10.60 -0.98 -10.24
CA PHE A 239 -10.26 -0.04 -9.17
C PHE A 239 -10.47 1.38 -9.67
N ASP A 240 -10.84 2.29 -8.79
CA ASP A 240 -10.82 3.71 -9.13
C ASP A 240 -9.39 4.26 -9.19
N LYS A 241 -9.26 5.54 -9.54
CA LYS A 241 -7.95 6.21 -9.60
C LYS A 241 -7.25 6.29 -8.25
N CYS A 242 -7.95 6.10 -7.13
CA CYS A 242 -7.35 6.08 -5.80
C CYS A 242 -6.76 4.70 -5.45
N GLY A 243 -7.18 3.64 -6.14
CA GLY A 243 -6.70 2.27 -5.93
C GLY A 243 -7.63 1.43 -5.05
N GLY A 244 -8.88 1.87 -4.89
CA GLY A 244 -9.91 1.16 -4.16
C GLY A 244 -11.08 0.75 -5.02
N HIS A 245 -11.90 -0.14 -4.49
CA HIS A 245 -13.13 -0.60 -5.13
C HIS A 245 -14.13 -1.16 -4.12
N PHE A 246 -15.32 -1.56 -4.60
CA PHE A 246 -16.36 -2.13 -3.77
C PHE A 246 -16.40 -3.66 -3.85
N ASN A 247 -16.62 -4.30 -2.71
CA ASN A 247 -17.20 -5.65 -2.66
C ASN A 247 -18.36 -5.67 -1.65
N ASN A 248 -19.13 -6.75 -1.62
CA ASN A 248 -20.29 -6.84 -0.73
C ASN A 248 -19.94 -7.08 0.74
N ALA A 249 -18.77 -7.63 1.04
CA ALA A 249 -18.36 -8.00 2.39
C ALA A 249 -17.77 -6.83 3.17
N GLU A 250 -17.00 -5.97 2.51
CA GLU A 250 -16.19 -4.91 3.11
C GLU A 250 -16.59 -3.52 2.64
N GLY A 251 -17.45 -3.41 1.62
CA GLY A 251 -17.78 -2.12 1.02
C GLY A 251 -16.59 -1.58 0.23
N TYR A 252 -16.36 -0.26 0.30
CA TYR A 252 -15.20 0.35 -0.35
C TYR A 252 -13.93 0.07 0.46
N HIS A 253 -12.91 -0.45 -0.21
CA HIS A 253 -11.62 -0.80 0.40
C HIS A 253 -10.49 -0.64 -0.61
N MET A 254 -9.29 -0.40 -0.09
CA MET A 254 -8.10 -0.04 -0.85
C MET A 254 -7.14 -1.23 -0.98
N HIS A 255 -6.61 -1.43 -2.18
CA HIS A 255 -5.55 -2.43 -2.46
C HIS A 255 -4.22 -1.78 -2.83
N ALA A 256 -4.26 -0.50 -3.21
CA ALA A 256 -3.11 0.29 -3.60
C ALA A 256 -3.23 1.72 -3.05
N SER A 257 -2.13 2.48 -3.09
CA SER A 257 -2.13 3.90 -2.81
C SER A 257 -1.58 4.66 -4.01
N THR A 258 -2.40 5.53 -4.60
CA THR A 258 -2.03 6.33 -5.79
C THR A 258 -1.96 7.83 -5.51
N GLY A 259 -2.14 8.26 -4.25
CA GLY A 259 -2.03 9.66 -3.82
C GLY A 259 -3.33 10.30 -3.31
N CYS A 260 -4.40 9.53 -3.11
CA CYS A 260 -5.63 10.05 -2.51
C CYS A 260 -5.61 9.95 -0.97
N GLY A 261 -6.44 10.79 -0.31
CA GLY A 261 -6.74 10.64 1.12
C GLY A 261 -5.57 10.93 2.06
N THR A 262 -4.61 11.78 1.65
CA THR A 262 -3.43 12.11 2.44
C THR A 262 -3.64 13.33 3.32
N LEU A 263 -2.84 13.45 4.37
CA LEU A 263 -2.61 14.76 4.99
C LEU A 263 -1.86 15.66 4.00
N ASP A 264 -2.15 16.97 4.03
CA ASP A 264 -1.50 17.98 3.20
C ASP A 264 0.04 17.97 3.32
N ASP A 265 0.72 18.68 2.41
CA ASP A 265 2.15 18.65 2.07
C ASP A 265 3.20 18.86 3.19
N ASP A 266 2.82 18.95 4.47
CA ASP A 266 3.74 19.05 5.61
C ASP A 266 4.34 17.68 5.98
N HIS A 267 5.12 17.11 5.07
CA HIS A 267 5.96 15.94 5.32
C HIS A 267 7.41 16.37 5.56
N ILE A 268 8.13 15.59 6.38
CA ILE A 268 9.56 15.81 6.57
C ILE A 268 10.27 15.67 5.23
N SER A 269 11.20 16.59 4.94
CA SER A 269 11.99 16.58 3.72
C SER A 269 12.65 15.22 3.49
N GLY A 270 12.36 14.62 2.33
CA GLY A 270 12.83 13.28 1.98
C GLY A 270 11.75 12.21 2.06
N GLU A 271 10.67 12.47 2.81
CA GLU A 271 9.52 11.58 2.92
C GLU A 271 8.40 11.95 1.97
N THR A 272 7.27 11.25 2.10
CA THR A 272 6.03 11.53 1.37
C THR A 272 4.91 11.75 2.36
N ALA A 273 3.76 12.26 1.90
CA ALA A 273 2.62 12.47 2.77
C ALA A 273 2.15 11.15 3.42
N MET A 274 1.71 11.23 4.67
CA MET A 274 1.06 10.12 5.36
C MET A 274 -0.36 9.96 4.80
N PHE A 275 -0.80 8.72 4.57
CA PHE A 275 -2.16 8.43 4.11
C PHE A 275 -2.89 7.39 4.96
N GLY A 276 -2.21 6.72 5.89
CA GLY A 276 -2.86 5.74 6.77
C GLY A 276 -2.00 5.28 7.94
N TYR A 277 -2.59 4.45 8.78
CA TYR A 277 -1.93 3.71 9.84
C TYR A 277 -1.97 2.22 9.55
N ALA A 278 -0.84 1.53 9.72
CA ALA A 278 -0.79 0.08 9.69
C ALA A 278 -1.42 -0.51 10.96
N MET A 279 -1.83 -1.78 10.91
CA MET A 279 -2.44 -2.47 12.06
C MET A 279 -1.51 -2.60 13.27
N ASP A 280 -0.20 -2.47 13.08
CA ASP A 280 0.81 -2.42 14.15
C ASP A 280 1.02 -1.01 14.73
N GLY A 281 0.34 0.00 14.19
CA GLY A 281 0.33 1.38 14.64
C GLY A 281 1.40 2.28 14.04
N PHE A 282 2.26 1.77 13.16
CA PHE A 282 3.18 2.61 12.43
C PHE A 282 2.49 3.37 11.30
N PRO A 283 2.90 4.62 11.01
CA PRO A 283 2.40 5.37 9.86
C PRO A 283 2.70 4.67 8.53
N ILE A 284 1.78 4.82 7.58
CA ILE A 284 1.97 4.45 6.17
C ILE A 284 1.95 5.74 5.35
N HIS A 285 3.05 5.99 4.67
CA HIS A 285 3.25 7.09 3.76
C HIS A 285 3.03 6.64 2.31
N LEU A 286 2.81 7.60 1.41
CA LEU A 286 2.66 7.32 -0.01
C LEU A 286 3.91 6.59 -0.59
N PRO A 287 3.77 5.97 -1.77
CA PRO A 287 4.90 5.34 -2.43
C PRO A 287 6.01 6.35 -2.74
N LEU A 288 7.26 5.96 -2.45
CA LEU A 288 8.41 6.70 -2.95
C LEU A 288 8.50 6.59 -4.47
N LYS A 289 8.92 7.69 -5.10
CA LYS A 289 9.28 7.68 -6.53
C LYS A 289 10.43 6.68 -6.76
N ALA A 290 10.41 5.97 -7.89
CA ALA A 290 11.42 4.97 -8.23
C ALA A 290 12.88 5.48 -8.14
N SER A 291 13.11 6.76 -8.47
CA SER A 291 14.42 7.41 -8.37
C SER A 291 14.94 7.58 -6.93
N LYS A 292 14.07 7.50 -5.92
CA LYS A 292 14.39 7.69 -4.50
C LYS A 292 14.55 6.36 -3.76
N LEU A 293 13.93 5.27 -4.22
CA LEU A 293 13.93 3.96 -3.54
C LEU A 293 15.33 3.48 -3.14
N LYS A 294 16.30 3.55 -4.06
CA LYS A 294 17.67 3.09 -3.79
C LYS A 294 18.37 3.91 -2.70
N ALA A 295 18.07 5.19 -2.60
CA ALA A 295 18.66 6.09 -1.61
C ALA A 295 17.96 5.99 -0.24
N ALA A 296 16.68 5.63 -0.22
CA ALA A 296 15.85 5.56 0.98
C ALA A 296 16.23 4.41 1.93
N LYS A 297 16.91 3.36 1.42
CA LYS A 297 17.36 2.21 2.22
C LYS A 297 16.22 1.57 3.04
N LEU A 298 15.09 1.34 2.37
CA LEU A 298 13.95 0.64 2.97
C LEU A 298 14.34 -0.79 3.37
N ASP A 299 13.74 -1.27 4.45
CA ASP A 299 13.82 -2.66 4.88
C ASP A 299 12.95 -3.58 4.02
N GLU A 300 12.90 -4.87 4.37
CA GLU A 300 12.12 -5.87 3.63
C GLU A 300 10.60 -5.64 3.65
N CYS A 301 10.08 -4.85 4.59
CA CYS A 301 8.67 -4.48 4.68
C CYS A 301 8.35 -3.17 3.96
N GLY A 302 9.36 -2.48 3.41
CA GLY A 302 9.19 -1.19 2.76
C GLY A 302 9.23 0.00 3.73
N GLY A 303 9.73 -0.19 4.95
CA GLY A 303 9.86 0.87 5.95
C GLY A 303 11.29 1.26 6.26
N HIS A 304 11.47 2.39 6.94
CA HIS A 304 12.74 2.82 7.50
C HIS A 304 12.51 3.77 8.68
N SER A 305 13.59 4.23 9.33
CA SER A 305 13.49 5.24 10.39
C SER A 305 14.18 6.53 9.99
N THR A 306 13.50 7.66 10.17
CA THR A 306 14.09 8.99 9.99
C THR A 306 14.06 9.83 11.27
N PRO A 307 15.04 10.71 11.49
CA PRO A 307 14.98 11.66 12.60
C PRO A 307 13.71 12.52 12.51
N GLY A 308 12.94 12.59 13.59
CA GLY A 308 11.67 13.34 13.65
C GLY A 308 10.43 12.45 13.55
N LEU A 309 10.38 11.52 12.60
CA LEU A 309 9.26 10.57 12.45
C LEU A 309 9.51 9.27 13.24
N GLY A 310 10.74 8.75 13.23
CA GLY A 310 10.99 7.37 13.65
C GLY A 310 10.58 6.40 12.56
N TYR A 311 10.22 5.17 12.94
CA TYR A 311 9.90 4.12 11.97
C TYR A 311 8.54 4.36 11.32
N HIS A 312 8.48 4.22 9.99
CA HIS A 312 7.27 4.32 9.19
C HIS A 312 7.44 3.52 7.89
N TYR A 313 6.32 3.17 7.27
CA TYR A 313 6.28 2.49 5.97
C TYR A 313 6.09 3.48 4.83
N HIS A 314 6.59 3.12 3.65
CA HIS A 314 6.04 3.60 2.40
C HIS A 314 5.19 2.52 1.76
N ALA A 315 4.02 2.90 1.26
CA ALA A 315 3.24 2.02 0.42
C ALA A 315 4.06 1.52 -0.77
N ASN A 316 3.84 0.25 -1.13
CA ASN A 316 4.36 -0.30 -2.37
C ASN A 316 3.80 0.45 -3.57
N SER A 317 4.49 0.34 -4.70
CA SER A 317 3.93 0.72 -6.01
C SER A 317 2.58 0.03 -6.23
N PRO A 318 1.55 0.71 -6.76
CA PRO A 318 0.24 0.12 -7.05
C PRO A 318 0.30 -1.20 -7.82
N SER A 319 1.28 -1.36 -8.71
CA SER A 319 1.50 -2.58 -9.49
C SER A 319 1.70 -3.84 -8.65
N LYS A 320 2.06 -3.71 -7.37
CA LYS A 320 2.22 -4.84 -6.46
C LYS A 320 0.90 -5.42 -5.94
N ASN A 321 -0.24 -4.76 -6.19
CA ASN A 321 -1.54 -5.22 -5.69
C ASN A 321 -1.49 -5.47 -4.17
N SER A 322 -0.81 -4.60 -3.43
CA SER A 322 -0.76 -4.65 -1.97
C SER A 322 -0.11 -3.37 -1.48
N VAL A 323 -0.70 -2.68 -0.50
CA VAL A 323 -0.08 -1.49 0.08
C VAL A 323 1.19 -1.84 0.85
N LEU A 324 1.20 -2.91 1.65
CA LEU A 324 2.37 -3.34 2.42
C LEU A 324 2.79 -4.75 2.05
N THR A 325 4.04 -5.10 2.39
CA THR A 325 4.60 -6.45 2.23
C THR A 325 4.55 -7.23 3.54
N CYS A 326 4.83 -6.54 4.65
CA CYS A 326 4.76 -7.09 5.99
C CYS A 326 4.62 -6.01 7.05
N LEU A 327 4.29 -6.43 8.28
CA LEU A 327 4.32 -5.60 9.48
C LEU A 327 5.59 -5.88 10.29
N LYS A 328 6.42 -4.85 10.42
CA LYS A 328 7.61 -4.77 11.26
C LYS A 328 7.29 -4.47 12.73
N GLY A 329 6.07 -4.07 13.04
CA GLY A 329 5.60 -3.87 14.41
C GLY A 329 4.80 -5.03 14.97
N GLN A 330 4.64 -5.01 16.29
CA GLN A 330 3.68 -5.83 17.01
C GLN A 330 2.28 -5.22 16.86
N PHE A 331 1.29 -6.05 16.58
CA PHE A 331 -0.11 -5.65 16.39
C PHE A 331 -1.01 -6.30 17.45
N VAL A 332 -2.24 -5.82 17.56
CA VAL A 332 -3.17 -6.29 18.59
C VAL A 332 -3.52 -7.76 18.34
N ALA A 333 -3.34 -8.61 19.35
CA ALA A 333 -3.72 -10.01 19.24
C ALA A 333 -5.24 -10.14 19.10
N VAL A 334 -5.70 -10.88 18.10
CA VAL A 334 -7.12 -11.20 17.96
C VAL A 334 -7.48 -12.27 19.00
N ALA A 335 -8.61 -12.11 19.68
CA ALA A 335 -9.08 -13.09 20.65
C ALA A 335 -9.41 -14.41 19.93
N GLY A 336 -8.49 -15.38 20.01
CA GLY A 336 -8.58 -16.66 19.30
C GLY A 336 -7.23 -17.27 18.92
N ASP A 337 -6.15 -16.48 18.91
CA ASP A 337 -4.84 -16.89 18.37
C ASP A 337 -4.02 -17.85 19.27
N ARG A 338 -4.69 -18.54 20.20
CA ARG A 338 -4.14 -19.74 20.86
C ARG A 338 -4.63 -20.99 20.14
N GLY A 339 -4.22 -21.16 18.89
CA GLY A 339 -4.48 -22.39 18.14
C GLY A 339 -4.31 -22.17 16.64
N GLY A 340 -3.24 -22.73 16.07
CA GLY A 340 -3.06 -22.76 14.62
C GLY A 340 -4.26 -23.42 13.89
N PRO A 341 -4.45 -23.13 12.60
CA PRO A 341 -5.62 -23.61 11.89
C PRO A 341 -5.55 -25.15 11.73
N PRO A 342 -6.65 -25.88 12.00
CA PRO A 342 -6.81 -27.22 11.42
C PRO A 342 -6.93 -27.04 9.91
N GLY A 343 -6.09 -27.76 9.15
CA GLY A 343 -6.10 -27.71 7.70
C GLY A 343 -7.49 -27.95 7.12
N GLY A 344 -7.96 -27.00 6.30
CA GLY A 344 -9.06 -27.22 5.37
C GLY A 344 -8.53 -27.86 4.08
N PRO A 345 -9.24 -28.82 3.48
CA PRO A 345 -8.74 -29.58 2.34
C PRO A 345 -8.74 -28.74 1.05
N PRO A 346 -7.93 -29.10 0.05
CA PRO A 346 -7.90 -28.39 -1.22
C PRO A 346 -9.22 -28.63 -1.97
N ARG A 347 -9.83 -27.55 -2.45
CA ARG A 347 -10.71 -27.53 -3.62
C ARG A 347 -10.45 -26.27 -4.42
#